data_AF-A0A352JBA3-F1
#
_entry.id   AF-A0A352JBA3-F1
#
_cell.length_a   1.000
_cell.length_b   1.000
_cell.length_c   1.000
_cell.angle_alpha   90.00
_cell.angle_beta   90.00
_cell.angle_gamma   90.00
#
_symmetry.space_group_name_H-M   'P 1'
#
loop_
_entity.id
_entity.type
_entity.pdbx_description
1 polymer ?
#
loop_
_entity_poly.entity_id
_entity_poly.type
_entity_poly.pdbx_seq_one_letter_code
_entity_poly.pdbx_strand_id
1 'polypeptide(L)'
;MTQIFTATLHHHGQTYIVPVPEDQPILDTAIAAGVDLPCSCYAGVCTTCAAQIVKGEVDQSQGMGIGGMGEELDAKGYILLCVSYPKSDVEIYTDKEQEVYSIRFGSSVIA
;
A
#
# COMPACT_ATOMS: atom_id res chain seq x y z
N MET A 1 -7.42 -9.96 21.64
CA MET A 1 -8.02 -8.64 21.33
C MET A 1 -7.18 -8.07 20.23
N THR A 2 -7.73 -7.91 19.04
CA THR A 2 -7.03 -7.34 17.88
C THR A 2 -6.86 -5.84 18.10
N GLN A 3 -5.65 -5.32 17.94
CA GLN A 3 -5.41 -3.88 17.97
C GLN A 3 -5.93 -3.22 16.71
N ILE A 4 -6.41 -1.98 16.83
CA ILE A 4 -6.91 -1.17 15.72
C ILE A 4 -6.02 0.05 15.63
N PHE A 5 -5.49 0.29 14.43
CA PHE A 5 -4.68 1.46 14.11
C PHE A 5 -5.44 2.39 13.17
N THR A 6 -5.01 3.65 13.13
CA THR A 6 -5.59 4.65 12.23
C THR A 6 -4.77 4.71 10.95
N ALA A 7 -5.41 4.49 9.80
CA ALA A 7 -4.79 4.74 8.50
C ALA A 7 -5.33 6.03 7.88
N THR A 8 -4.44 6.97 7.61
CA THR A 8 -4.72 8.21 6.86
C THR A 8 -4.31 8.00 5.41
N LEU A 9 -5.28 7.97 4.50
CA LEU A 9 -5.09 7.71 3.08
C LEU A 9 -5.31 8.99 2.28
N HIS A 10 -4.30 9.42 1.54
CA HIS A 10 -4.40 10.50 0.56
C HIS A 10 -4.63 9.90 -0.83
N HIS A 11 -5.81 10.13 -1.40
CA HIS A 11 -6.23 9.60 -2.70
C HIS A 11 -6.94 10.68 -3.52
N HIS A 12 -6.43 10.97 -4.72
CA HIS A 12 -6.97 12.00 -5.64
C HIS A 12 -7.24 13.38 -4.99
N GLY A 13 -6.39 13.81 -4.05
CA GLY A 13 -6.54 15.08 -3.34
C GLY A 13 -7.59 15.09 -2.22
N GLN A 14 -8.17 13.93 -1.91
CA GLN A 14 -9.02 13.71 -0.74
C GLN A 14 -8.24 12.93 0.32
N THR A 15 -8.54 13.22 1.59
CA THR A 15 -7.97 12.50 2.74
C THR A 15 -9.05 11.68 3.41
N TYR A 16 -8.79 10.38 3.56
CA TYR A 16 -9.67 9.44 4.24
C TYR A 16 -8.99 8.95 5.51
N ILE A 17 -9.74 8.85 6.60
CA ILE A 17 -9.25 8.34 7.88
C ILE A 17 -10.07 7.09 8.17
N VAL A 18 -9.40 5.94 8.15
CA VAL A 18 -10.05 4.63 8.31
C VAL A 18 -9.43 3.87 9.49
N PRO A 19 -10.24 3.29 10.39
CA PRO A 19 -9.74 2.41 11.44
C PRO A 19 -9.44 1.03 10.85
N VAL A 20 -8.20 0.57 10.96
CA VAL A 20 -7.72 -0.68 10.38
C VAL A 20 -7.27 -1.65 11.48
N PRO A 21 -7.90 -2.83 11.61
CA PRO A 21 -7.42 -3.89 12.48
C PRO A 21 -6.01 -4.37 12.09
N GLU A 22 -5.16 -4.70 13.07
CA GLU A 22 -3.79 -5.20 12.84
C GLU A 22 -3.74 -6.55 12.10
N ASP A 23 -4.86 -7.27 12.07
CA ASP A 23 -5.03 -8.57 11.40
C ASP A 23 -5.76 -8.49 10.05
N GLN A 24 -6.00 -7.26 9.54
CA GLN A 24 -6.63 -7.03 8.24
C GLN A 24 -5.75 -6.19 7.30
N PRO A 25 -5.81 -6.46 5.97
CA PRO A 25 -5.18 -5.59 4.99
C PRO A 25 -5.79 -4.19 5.00
N ILE A 26 -4.92 -3.18 4.83
CA ILE A 26 -5.34 -1.78 4.73
C ILE A 26 -6.30 -1.56 3.56
N LEU A 27 -6.05 -2.22 2.42
CA LEU A 27 -6.89 -2.11 1.22
C LEU A 27 -8.34 -2.52 1.50
N ASP A 28 -8.54 -3.71 2.09
CA ASP A 28 -9.88 -4.27 2.29
C ASP A 28 -10.70 -3.38 3.24
N THR A 29 -10.05 -2.87 4.28
CA THR A 29 -10.70 -1.98 5.24
C THR A 29 -11.04 -0.63 4.61
N ALA A 30 -10.16 -0.08 3.75
CA ALA A 30 -10.40 1.17 3.05
C ALA A 30 -11.56 1.06 2.04
N ILE A 31 -11.60 -0.03 1.26
CA ILE A 31 -12.71 -0.29 0.33
C ILE A 31 -14.03 -0.46 1.10
N ALA A 32 -14.02 -1.20 2.22
CA ALA A 32 -15.20 -1.37 3.06
C ALA A 32 -15.70 -0.04 3.67
N ALA A 33 -14.77 0.91 3.91
CA ALA A 33 -15.08 2.28 4.34
C ALA A 33 -15.53 3.20 3.19
N GLY A 34 -15.59 2.71 1.95
CA GLY A 34 -16.05 3.46 0.78
C GLY A 34 -14.96 4.25 0.05
N VAL A 35 -13.68 3.96 0.29
CA VAL A 35 -12.57 4.54 -0.47
C VAL A 35 -12.38 3.73 -1.76
N ASP A 36 -12.49 4.39 -2.91
CA ASP A 36 -12.34 3.75 -4.22
C ASP A 36 -10.85 3.58 -4.58
N LEU A 37 -10.23 2.52 -4.08
CA LEU A 37 -8.81 2.24 -4.32
C LEU A 37 -8.61 1.21 -5.44
N PRO A 38 -7.67 1.46 -6.36
CA PRO A 38 -7.42 0.55 -7.47
C PRO A 38 -6.73 -0.74 -6.99
N CYS A 39 -7.30 -1.90 -7.32
CA CYS A 39 -6.70 -3.21 -7.08
C CYS A 39 -7.14 -4.22 -8.15
N SER A 40 -6.29 -5.22 -8.41
CA SER A 40 -6.54 -6.25 -9.43
C SER A 40 -6.29 -7.66 -8.91
N CYS A 41 -5.07 -7.95 -8.41
CA CYS A 41 -4.69 -9.33 -8.06
C CYS A 41 -5.03 -9.77 -6.64
N TYR A 42 -5.17 -8.84 -5.69
CA TYR A 42 -5.32 -9.12 -4.25
C TYR A 42 -4.30 -10.10 -3.62
N ALA A 43 -3.17 -10.34 -4.31
CA ALA A 43 -2.18 -11.35 -3.94
C ALA A 43 -0.77 -10.76 -3.76
N GLY A 44 -0.62 -9.44 -3.76
CA GLY A 44 0.68 -8.78 -3.64
C GLY A 44 1.63 -9.01 -4.81
N VAL A 45 1.11 -9.35 -6.00
CA VAL A 45 1.91 -9.62 -7.20
C VAL A 45 1.88 -8.50 -8.24
N CYS A 46 0.76 -7.76 -8.35
CA CYS A 46 0.63 -6.62 -9.26
C CYS A 46 1.05 -5.30 -8.59
N THR A 47 1.16 -4.23 -9.38
CA THR A 47 1.49 -2.87 -8.92
C THR A 47 0.28 -1.96 -8.75
N THR A 48 -0.94 -2.43 -9.07
CA THR A 48 -2.17 -1.61 -9.08
C THR A 48 -2.46 -0.94 -7.73
N CYS A 49 -2.31 -1.67 -6.63
CA CYS A 49 -2.56 -1.17 -5.26
C CYS A 49 -1.32 -0.54 -4.61
N ALA A 50 -0.36 -0.09 -5.42
CA ALA A 50 0.85 0.54 -4.94
C ALA A 50 0.55 1.88 -4.27
N ALA A 51 1.14 2.06 -3.10
CA ALA A 51 1.07 3.27 -2.32
C ALA A 51 2.43 3.54 -1.68
N GLN A 52 2.59 4.73 -1.09
CA GLN A 52 3.79 5.11 -0.37
C GLN A 52 3.42 5.48 1.06
N ILE A 53 4.06 4.83 2.04
CA ILE A 53 3.96 5.21 3.44
C ILE A 53 4.91 6.38 3.72
N VAL A 54 4.38 7.44 4.34
CA VAL A 54 5.18 8.60 4.77
C VAL A 54 5.34 8.68 6.28
N LYS A 55 4.50 7.94 7.02
CA LYS A 55 4.54 7.85 8.48
C LYS A 55 3.98 6.52 8.96
N GLY A 56 4.56 6.00 10.04
CA GLY A 56 4.13 4.75 10.67
C GLY A 56 4.85 3.55 10.08
N GLU A 57 4.37 2.37 10.46
CA GLU A 57 4.95 1.08 10.11
C GLU A 57 3.86 0.12 9.67
N VAL A 58 4.16 -0.65 8.62
CA VAL A 58 3.32 -1.75 8.13
C VAL A 58 4.15 -3.01 8.02
N ASP A 59 3.47 -4.13 8.15
CA ASP A 59 3.98 -5.45 7.83
C ASP A 59 3.39 -5.88 6.49
N GLN A 60 4.27 -5.97 5.49
CA GLN A 60 3.92 -6.45 4.15
C GLN A 60 4.63 -7.77 3.82
N SER A 61 4.96 -8.56 4.85
CA SER A 61 5.66 -9.84 4.71
C SER A 61 4.91 -10.87 3.84
N GLN A 62 3.58 -10.75 3.77
CA GLN A 62 2.73 -11.64 2.97
C GLN A 62 2.76 -11.32 1.47
N GLY A 63 3.23 -10.14 1.09
CA GLY A 63 3.46 -9.83 -0.31
C GLY A 63 4.49 -10.78 -0.89
N MET A 64 4.26 -11.23 -2.12
CA MET A 64 5.28 -11.90 -2.92
C MET A 64 6.45 -10.92 -3.11
N GLY A 65 7.39 -10.98 -2.17
CA GLY A 65 8.48 -10.03 -2.06
C GLY A 65 8.72 -9.45 -0.67
N ILE A 66 8.86 -10.27 0.37
CA ILE A 66 9.77 -9.87 1.46
C ILE A 66 11.14 -9.65 0.81
N GLY A 67 11.51 -8.39 0.55
CA GLY A 67 12.65 -8.01 -0.31
C GLY A 67 12.37 -7.98 -1.83
N GLY A 68 11.12 -8.12 -2.28
CA GLY A 68 10.75 -8.31 -3.69
C GLY A 68 10.05 -7.12 -4.35
N MET A 69 9.94 -5.96 -3.69
CA MET A 69 9.93 -4.69 -4.43
C MET A 69 11.33 -4.27 -4.89
N GLY A 70 12.37 -4.87 -4.32
CA GLY A 70 13.76 -4.41 -4.47
C GLY A 70 14.08 -3.34 -3.41
N GLU A 71 15.34 -3.31 -2.97
CA GLU A 71 15.82 -2.44 -1.89
C GLU A 71 15.48 -0.95 -2.11
N GLU A 72 15.41 -0.50 -3.37
CA GLU A 72 15.07 0.87 -3.71
C GLU A 72 13.63 1.24 -3.32
N LEU A 73 12.67 0.34 -3.55
CA LEU A 73 11.27 0.59 -3.25
C LEU A 73 11.01 0.56 -1.76
N ASP A 74 11.64 -0.38 -1.05
CA ASP A 74 11.58 -0.45 0.41
C ASP A 74 12.20 0.80 1.05
N ALA A 75 13.36 1.26 0.55
CA ALA A 75 14.02 2.48 1.02
C ALA A 75 13.19 3.76 0.79
N LYS A 76 12.35 3.77 -0.24
CA LYS A 76 11.43 4.89 -0.55
C LYS A 76 10.08 4.78 0.18
N GLY A 77 9.85 3.72 0.93
CA GLY A 77 8.59 3.48 1.66
C GLY A 77 7.43 3.08 0.74
N TYR A 78 7.70 2.41 -0.38
CA TYR A 78 6.62 1.88 -1.21
C TYR A 78 6.04 0.59 -0.65
N ILE A 79 4.72 0.49 -0.67
CA ILE A 79 3.95 -0.60 -0.10
C ILE A 79 2.84 -1.05 -1.05
N LEU A 80 2.38 -2.29 -0.87
CA LEU A 80 1.19 -2.81 -1.56
C LEU A 80 0.03 -2.95 -0.58
N LEU A 81 -1.02 -2.14 -0.74
CA LEU A 81 -2.11 -2.07 0.24
C LEU A 81 -2.85 -3.40 0.43
N CYS A 82 -2.91 -4.25 -0.59
CA CYS A 82 -3.62 -5.54 -0.53
C CYS A 82 -2.98 -6.58 0.40
N VAL A 83 -1.71 -6.39 0.77
CA VAL A 83 -0.93 -7.30 1.62
C VAL A 83 -0.21 -6.57 2.75
N SER A 84 -0.54 -5.30 2.96
CA SER A 84 0.04 -4.48 4.03
C SER A 84 -0.89 -4.45 5.23
N TYR A 85 -0.37 -4.87 6.37
CA TYR A 85 -1.04 -4.88 7.67
C TYR A 85 -0.45 -3.78 8.54
N PRO A 86 -1.25 -2.94 9.22
CA PRO A 86 -0.72 -1.87 10.05
C PRO A 86 -0.07 -2.41 11.33
N LYS A 87 1.08 -1.84 11.72
CA LYS A 87 1.74 -2.07 13.01
C LYS A 87 1.73 -0.85 13.93
N SER A 88 1.33 0.30 13.38
CA SER A 88 1.11 1.57 14.10
C SER A 88 0.10 2.42 13.30
N ASP A 89 -0.21 3.62 13.78
CA ASP A 89 -0.94 4.59 12.97
C ASP A 89 -0.12 5.00 11.74
N VAL A 90 -0.73 4.93 10.56
CA VAL A 90 -0.05 5.11 9.28
C VAL A 90 -0.61 6.28 8.49
N GLU A 91 0.25 6.93 7.72
CA GLU A 91 -0.11 7.94 6.72
C GLU A 91 0.45 7.53 5.36
N ILE A 92 -0.41 7.45 4.36
CA ILE A 92 -0.14 6.80 3.09
C ILE A 92 -0.66 7.64 1.93
N TYR A 93 0.15 7.76 0.88
CA TYR A 93 -0.25 8.33 -0.41
C TYR A 93 -0.48 7.21 -1.42
N THR A 94 -1.66 7.20 -2.02
CA THR A 94 -2.07 6.19 -3.01
C THR A 94 -1.64 6.60 -4.43
N ASP A 95 -2.08 5.84 -5.44
CA ASP A 95 -1.81 6.09 -6.87
C ASP A 95 -0.33 6.09 -7.26
N LYS A 96 0.44 5.19 -6.63
CA LYS A 96 1.88 5.03 -6.89
C LYS A 96 2.23 3.95 -7.89
N GLU A 97 1.24 3.42 -8.60
CA GLU A 97 1.40 2.33 -9.57
C GLU A 97 2.48 2.62 -10.61
N GLN A 98 2.43 3.77 -11.29
CA GLN A 98 3.38 4.08 -12.38
C GLN A 98 4.82 4.19 -11.87
N GLU A 99 5.03 4.80 -10.70
CA GLU A 99 6.34 4.95 -10.09
C GLU A 99 6.91 3.57 -9.71
N VAL A 100 6.09 2.76 -9.03
CA VAL A 100 6.46 1.40 -8.62
C VAL A 100 6.70 0.48 -9.81
N TYR A 101 5.85 0.56 -10.84
CA TYR A 101 6.01 -0.23 -12.07
C TYR A 101 7.31 0.12 -12.78
N SER A 102 7.62 1.41 -12.92
CA SER A 102 8.84 1.88 -13.58
C SER A 102 10.09 1.42 -12.85
N ILE A 103 10.08 1.45 -11.51
CA ILE A 103 11.21 1.00 -10.68
C ILE A 103 11.34 -0.54 -10.74
N ARG A 104 10.23 -1.28 -10.68
CA ARG A 104 10.26 -2.76 -10.70
C ARG A 104 10.62 -3.37 -12.04
N PHE A 105 10.11 -2.82 -13.13
CA PHE A 105 10.19 -3.44 -14.46
C PHE A 105 11.14 -2.70 -15.42
N GLY A 106 11.71 -1.58 -14.98
CA GLY A 106 12.62 -0.75 -15.77
C GLY A 106 11.92 0.00 -16.91
N SER A 107 12.43 1.18 -17.25
CA SER A 107 11.90 2.03 -18.31
C SER A 107 11.84 1.31 -19.66
N SER A 108 10.66 0.86 -20.07
CA SER A 108 10.31 0.63 -21.46
C SER A 108 8.80 0.67 -21.66
N VAL A 109 8.22 1.87 -21.55
CA VAL A 109 7.02 2.27 -22.30
C VAL A 109 6.91 3.79 -22.33
N ILE A 110 7.95 4.46 -22.83
CA ILE A 110 7.87 5.75 -23.53
C ILE A 110 9.22 6.02 -24.21
N ALA A 111 9.40 5.47 -25.40
CA ALA A 111 10.21 6.03 -26.48
C ALA A 111 9.59 5.59 -27.80
#